data_AF-A0A6A0AWE1-F1
#
_entry.id   AF-A0A6A0AWE1-F1
#
_cell.length_a   1.000
_cell.length_b   1.000
_cell.length_c   1.000
_cell.angle_alpha   90.00
_cell.angle_beta   90.00
_cell.angle_gamma   90.00
#
_symmetry.space_group_name_H-M   'P 1'
#
loop_
_entity.id
_entity.type
_entity.pdbx_description
1 polymer ?
#
loop_
_entity_poly.entity_id
_entity_poly.type
_entity_poly.pdbx_seq_one_letter_code
_entity_poly.pdbx_strand_id
1 'polypeptide(L)'
;MTDRQESVAKRTALLALKVLGGACWVAAYREAITETEEEGTELLPEAALAFNLAWEAIYSSGGIWTWRKLSLEDRVQTIINISWLVYDVKWLQAVRRHGTHVRPGLIAMAVTYQLAFLSRLPPGEAARISALWQNLGFSAYSALTEAQVDERASKFALLRAVGTAVPTVTSGILRGVEPRYLTPGLGCVAFDLLRISRNGRERGWPFSR
;
A
#
# COMPACT_ATOMS: atom_id res chain seq x y z
N MET A 1 13.82 -17.26 29.23
CA MET A 1 14.04 -17.11 27.77
C MET A 1 15.31 -16.29 27.59
N THR A 2 16.30 -16.77 26.83
CA THR A 2 17.56 -16.02 26.65
C THR A 2 17.38 -14.87 25.65
N ASP A 3 18.08 -13.75 25.83
CA ASP A 3 18.05 -12.55 24.96
C ASP A 3 18.19 -12.88 23.45
N ARG A 4 18.97 -13.92 23.13
CA ARG A 4 19.13 -14.46 21.77
C ARG A 4 17.85 -15.07 21.18
N GLN A 5 17.04 -15.76 21.98
CA GLN A 5 15.78 -16.37 21.54
C GLN A 5 14.72 -15.30 21.25
N GLU A 6 14.66 -14.26 22.08
CA GLU A 6 13.77 -13.12 21.88
C GLU A 6 14.11 -12.35 20.58
N SER A 7 15.40 -12.15 20.33
CA SER A 7 15.89 -11.53 19.08
C SER A 7 15.52 -12.33 17.82
N VAL A 8 15.60 -13.66 17.87
CA VAL A 8 15.20 -14.52 16.73
C VAL A 8 13.69 -14.47 16.51
N ALA A 9 12.90 -14.64 17.56
CA ALA A 9 11.44 -14.60 17.46
C ALA A 9 10.93 -13.28 16.87
N LYS A 10 11.50 -12.16 17.33
CA LYS A 10 11.18 -10.82 16.81
C LYS A 10 11.49 -10.66 15.32
N ARG A 11 12.65 -11.13 14.87
CA ARG A 11 13.03 -11.07 13.43
C ARG A 11 12.12 -11.94 12.57
N THR A 12 11.79 -13.14 13.04
CA THR A 12 10.85 -14.04 12.35
C THR A 12 9.47 -13.41 12.24
N ALA A 13 8.95 -12.80 13.31
CA ALA A 13 7.67 -12.12 13.29
C ALA A 13 7.66 -10.94 12.30
N LEU A 14 8.71 -10.12 12.27
CA LEU A 14 8.85 -9.01 11.32
C LEU A 14 8.80 -9.49 9.86
N LEU A 15 9.52 -10.56 9.54
CA LEU A 15 9.54 -11.14 8.19
C LEU A 15 8.18 -11.73 7.80
N ALA A 16 7.56 -12.50 8.70
CA ALA A 16 6.25 -13.10 8.46
C ALA A 16 5.18 -12.03 8.20
N LEU A 17 5.16 -10.97 9.03
CA LEU A 17 4.25 -9.84 8.86
C LEU A 17 4.50 -9.14 7.52
N LYS A 18 5.76 -8.90 7.13
CA LYS A 18 6.08 -8.29 5.83
C LYS A 18 5.57 -9.10 4.65
N VAL A 19 5.77 -10.42 4.67
CA VAL A 19 5.27 -11.31 3.62
C VAL A 19 3.74 -11.28 3.58
N LEU A 20 3.07 -11.28 4.74
CA LEU A 20 1.62 -11.15 4.83
C LEU A 20 1.14 -9.82 4.22
N GLY A 21 1.75 -8.69 4.59
CA GLY A 21 1.42 -7.39 4.03
C GLY A 21 1.65 -7.33 2.52
N GLY A 22 2.77 -7.90 2.07
CA GLY A 22 3.09 -8.16 0.67
C GLY A 22 1.96 -8.84 -0.09
N ALA A 23 1.52 -9.99 0.44
CA ALA A 23 0.45 -10.81 -0.13
C ALA A 23 -0.91 -10.11 -0.13
N CYS A 24 -1.25 -9.37 0.95
CA CYS A 24 -2.48 -8.59 1.01
C CYS A 24 -2.55 -7.52 -0.08
N TRP A 25 -1.45 -6.79 -0.32
CA TRP A 25 -1.38 -5.81 -1.41
C TRP A 25 -1.44 -6.47 -2.79
N VAL A 26 -0.78 -7.61 -3.00
CA VAL A 26 -0.92 -8.38 -4.24
C VAL A 26 -2.37 -8.79 -4.48
N ALA A 27 -3.08 -9.25 -3.45
CA ALA A 27 -4.49 -9.57 -3.57
C ALA A 27 -5.33 -8.33 -3.88
N ALA A 28 -5.05 -7.19 -3.23
CA ALA A 28 -5.74 -5.91 -3.52
C ALA A 28 -5.53 -5.48 -4.99
N TYR A 29 -4.30 -5.60 -5.51
CA TYR A 29 -4.01 -5.35 -6.92
C TYR A 29 -4.84 -6.24 -7.85
N ARG A 30 -5.01 -7.52 -7.51
CA ARG A 30 -5.83 -8.42 -8.33
C ARG A 30 -7.29 -7.97 -8.37
N GLU A 31 -7.86 -7.56 -7.25
CA GLU A 31 -9.24 -7.03 -7.24
C GLU A 31 -9.34 -5.75 -8.08
N ALA A 32 -8.39 -4.81 -7.95
CA ALA A 32 -8.40 -3.57 -8.73
C ALA A 32 -8.23 -3.80 -10.23
N ILE A 33 -7.32 -4.70 -10.63
CA ILE A 33 -7.11 -5.04 -12.04
C ILE A 33 -8.35 -5.75 -12.61
N THR A 34 -8.91 -6.70 -11.87
CA THR A 34 -10.10 -7.45 -12.31
C THR A 34 -11.27 -6.50 -12.50
N GLU A 35 -11.50 -5.59 -11.55
CA GLU A 35 -12.52 -4.55 -11.67
C GLU A 35 -12.32 -3.70 -12.92
N THR A 36 -11.09 -3.19 -13.13
CA THR A 36 -10.79 -2.42 -14.32
C THR A 36 -10.96 -3.22 -15.59
N GLU A 37 -10.56 -4.49 -15.64
CA GLU A 37 -10.68 -5.32 -16.84
C GLU A 37 -12.14 -5.69 -17.17
N GLU A 38 -12.95 -6.03 -16.16
CA GLU A 38 -14.34 -6.48 -16.33
C GLU A 38 -15.32 -5.32 -16.54
N GLU A 39 -15.19 -4.25 -15.74
CA GLU A 39 -16.19 -3.17 -15.64
C GLU A 39 -15.72 -1.84 -16.24
N GLY A 40 -14.42 -1.70 -16.55
CA GLY A 40 -13.84 -0.45 -17.04
C GLY A 40 -13.77 0.66 -15.97
N THR A 41 -14.07 0.32 -14.73
CA THR A 41 -14.08 1.20 -13.55
C THR A 41 -12.77 1.06 -12.75
N GLU A 42 -12.47 2.03 -11.91
CA GLU A 42 -11.26 2.01 -11.08
C GLU A 42 -11.65 2.09 -9.59
N LEU A 43 -11.15 1.14 -8.79
CA LEU A 43 -11.37 1.15 -7.32
C LEU A 43 -10.62 2.28 -6.60
N LEU A 44 -9.68 2.93 -7.29
CA LEU A 44 -8.91 4.08 -6.84
C LEU A 44 -8.73 5.07 -7.98
N PRO A 45 -8.53 6.35 -7.69
CA PRO A 45 -8.28 7.33 -8.73
C PRO A 45 -6.93 7.06 -9.40
N GLU A 46 -6.83 7.43 -10.67
CA GLU A 46 -5.61 7.51 -11.49
C GLU A 46 -4.35 7.99 -10.74
N ALA A 47 -4.50 8.94 -9.83
CA ALA A 47 -3.40 9.45 -9.00
C ALA A 47 -2.77 8.36 -8.13
N ALA A 48 -3.55 7.40 -7.61
CA ALA A 48 -3.03 6.29 -6.82
C ALA A 48 -2.08 5.41 -7.64
N LEU A 49 -2.45 5.09 -8.88
CA LEU A 49 -1.62 4.33 -9.80
C LEU A 49 -0.31 5.07 -10.11
N ALA A 50 -0.36 6.39 -10.35
CA ALA A 50 0.85 7.19 -10.60
C ALA A 50 1.82 7.19 -9.40
N PHE A 51 1.28 7.36 -8.19
CA PHE A 51 2.07 7.39 -6.95
C PHE A 51 2.64 6.03 -6.57
N ASN A 52 1.87 4.95 -6.73
CA ASN A 52 2.37 3.59 -6.50
C ASN A 52 3.46 3.24 -7.51
N LEU A 53 3.23 3.48 -8.81
CA LEU A 53 4.22 3.21 -9.85
C LEU A 53 5.54 3.95 -9.59
N ALA A 54 5.48 5.23 -9.19
CA ALA A 54 6.67 5.99 -8.85
C ALA A 54 7.37 5.45 -7.59
N TRP A 55 6.60 5.13 -6.54
CA TRP A 55 7.13 4.57 -5.30
C TRP A 55 7.83 3.23 -5.56
N GLU A 56 7.14 2.29 -6.20
CA GLU A 56 7.65 0.95 -6.45
C GLU A 56 8.87 0.98 -7.38
N ALA A 57 8.87 1.81 -8.41
CA ALA A 57 10.01 1.94 -9.31
C ALA A 57 11.26 2.50 -8.59
N ILE A 58 11.11 3.58 -7.83
CA ILE A 58 12.22 4.25 -7.13
C ILE A 58 12.80 3.35 -6.04
N TYR A 59 11.94 2.78 -5.18
CA TYR A 59 12.44 2.00 -4.05
C TYR A 59 12.88 0.59 -4.45
N SER A 60 12.28 -0.02 -5.48
CA SER A 60 12.80 -1.27 -6.05
C SER A 60 14.16 -1.08 -6.71
N SER A 61 14.33 -0.04 -7.54
CA SER A 61 15.61 0.24 -8.20
C SER A 61 16.72 0.56 -7.19
N GLY A 62 16.42 1.38 -6.18
CA GLY A 62 17.35 1.65 -5.08
C GLY A 62 17.71 0.39 -4.28
N GLY A 63 16.73 -0.49 -4.02
CA GLY A 63 16.94 -1.77 -3.35
C GLY A 63 17.83 -2.72 -4.16
N ILE A 64 17.60 -2.82 -5.47
CA ILE A 64 18.45 -3.62 -6.39
C ILE A 64 19.88 -3.05 -6.43
N TRP A 65 20.01 -1.73 -6.58
CA TRP A 65 21.31 -1.06 -6.64
C TRP A 65 22.16 -1.29 -5.38
N THR A 66 21.51 -1.37 -4.22
CA THR A 66 22.16 -1.54 -2.93
C THR A 66 22.07 -2.97 -2.38
N TRP A 67 21.62 -3.94 -3.19
CA TRP A 67 21.23 -5.29 -2.77
C TRP A 67 22.21 -5.98 -1.81
N ARG A 68 23.50 -5.93 -2.16
CA ARG A 68 24.57 -6.58 -1.36
C ARG A 68 24.71 -5.99 0.04
N LYS A 69 24.35 -4.73 0.24
CA LYS A 69 24.41 -3.99 1.51
C LYS A 69 23.14 -4.12 2.35
N LEU A 70 22.04 -4.58 1.74
CA LEU A 70 20.76 -4.71 2.42
C LEU A 70 20.75 -5.85 3.44
N SER A 71 20.06 -5.60 4.55
CA SER A 71 19.67 -6.63 5.49
C SER A 71 18.74 -7.66 4.81
N LEU A 72 18.62 -8.87 5.37
CA LEU A 72 17.66 -9.86 4.85
C LEU A 72 16.24 -9.30 4.76
N GLU A 73 15.84 -8.51 5.76
CA GLU A 73 14.52 -7.91 5.83
C GLU A 73 14.28 -6.89 4.70
N ASP A 74 15.27 -6.06 4.40
CA ASP A 74 15.17 -5.08 3.30
C ASP A 74 15.26 -5.74 1.92
N ARG A 75 15.97 -6.87 1.80
CA ARG A 75 15.95 -7.69 0.58
C ARG A 75 14.58 -8.30 0.32
N VAL A 76 13.94 -8.85 1.35
CA VAL A 76 12.57 -9.36 1.26
C VAL A 76 11.61 -8.24 0.87
N GLN A 77 11.74 -7.06 1.48
CA GLN A 77 10.94 -5.90 1.09
C GLN A 77 11.18 -5.50 -0.37
N THR A 78 12.43 -5.52 -0.84
CA THR A 78 12.75 -5.19 -2.24
C THR A 78 12.11 -6.18 -3.21
N ILE A 79 12.09 -7.48 -2.90
CA ILE A 79 11.38 -8.49 -3.70
C ILE A 79 9.87 -8.21 -3.74
N ILE A 80 9.28 -7.88 -2.58
CA ILE A 80 7.86 -7.52 -2.48
C ILE A 80 7.57 -6.30 -3.36
N ASN A 81 8.38 -5.25 -3.26
CA ASN A 81 8.23 -4.03 -4.06
C ASN A 81 8.33 -4.31 -5.56
N ILE A 82 9.29 -5.14 -5.99
CA ILE A 82 9.39 -5.57 -7.41
C ILE A 82 8.11 -6.29 -7.84
N SER A 83 7.56 -7.15 -6.97
CA SER A 83 6.29 -7.84 -7.28
C SER A 83 5.13 -6.85 -7.42
N TRP A 84 5.05 -5.84 -6.55
CA TRP A 84 4.06 -4.77 -6.62
C TRP A 84 4.23 -3.91 -7.87
N LEU A 85 5.46 -3.58 -8.26
CA LEU A 85 5.75 -2.88 -9.52
C LEU A 85 5.21 -3.61 -10.75
N VAL A 86 5.34 -4.94 -10.77
CA VAL A 86 4.77 -5.77 -11.85
C VAL A 86 3.24 -5.63 -11.88
N TYR A 87 2.59 -5.58 -10.73
CA TYR A 87 1.14 -5.36 -10.64
C TYR A 87 0.74 -3.93 -11.04
N ASP A 88 1.50 -2.90 -10.68
CA ASP A 88 1.26 -1.52 -11.16
C ASP A 88 1.33 -1.45 -12.69
N VAL A 89 2.32 -2.11 -13.31
CA VAL A 89 2.43 -2.16 -14.78
C VAL A 89 1.24 -2.89 -15.40
N LYS A 90 0.80 -4.02 -14.81
CA LYS A 90 -0.40 -4.74 -15.27
C LYS A 90 -1.65 -3.89 -15.15
N TRP A 91 -1.81 -3.16 -14.05
CA TRP A 91 -2.95 -2.28 -13.85
C TRP A 91 -2.94 -1.11 -14.83
N LEU A 92 -1.77 -0.49 -15.05
CA LEU A 92 -1.60 0.53 -16.09
C LEU A 92 -1.98 0.01 -17.48
N GLN A 93 -1.68 -1.24 -17.80
CA GLN A 93 -2.10 -1.86 -19.06
C GLN A 93 -3.61 -2.09 -19.12
N ALA A 94 -4.25 -2.46 -18.00
CA ALA A 94 -5.70 -2.62 -17.94
C ALA A 94 -6.43 -1.28 -18.13
N VAL A 95 -6.00 -0.24 -17.42
CA VAL A 95 -6.51 1.14 -17.53
C VAL A 95 -6.38 1.66 -18.97
N ARG A 96 -5.22 1.45 -19.62
CA ARG A 96 -5.00 1.84 -21.02
C ARG A 96 -5.89 1.12 -22.02
N ARG A 97 -6.23 -0.15 -21.76
CA ARG A 97 -7.14 -0.92 -22.63
C ARG A 97 -8.56 -0.35 -22.64
N HIS A 98 -8.97 0.30 -21.56
CA HIS A 98 -10.25 0.99 -21.43
C HIS A 98 -10.21 2.47 -21.85
N GLY A 99 -9.13 2.91 -22.50
CA GLY A 99 -9.00 4.28 -23.02
C GLY A 99 -8.64 5.35 -21.99
N THR A 100 -8.46 4.96 -20.72
CA THR A 100 -7.97 5.85 -19.68
C THR A 100 -6.43 5.92 -19.72
N HIS A 101 -5.88 7.11 -19.50
CA HIS A 101 -4.44 7.32 -19.52
C HIS A 101 -3.99 8.02 -18.25
N VAL A 102 -2.97 7.45 -17.58
CA VAL A 102 -2.27 8.14 -16.50
C VAL A 102 -1.52 9.34 -17.07
N ARG A 103 -1.96 10.53 -16.68
CA ARG A 103 -1.45 11.83 -17.07
C ARG A 103 0.02 11.94 -16.71
N PRO A 104 0.91 12.30 -17.66
CA PRO A 104 2.33 12.47 -17.38
C PRO A 104 2.63 13.44 -16.23
N GLY A 105 1.81 14.48 -16.07
CA GLY A 105 1.91 15.43 -14.95
C GLY A 105 1.72 14.79 -13.57
N LEU A 106 0.83 13.79 -13.45
CA LEU A 106 0.66 13.04 -12.20
C LEU A 106 1.87 12.16 -11.90
N ILE A 107 2.47 11.55 -12.93
CA ILE A 107 3.71 10.76 -12.78
C ILE A 107 4.85 11.68 -12.32
N ALA A 108 5.01 12.85 -12.94
CA ALA A 108 6.03 13.81 -12.54
C ALA A 108 5.84 14.30 -11.10
N MET A 109 4.59 14.55 -10.70
CA MET A 109 4.24 14.92 -9.33
C MET A 109 4.54 13.78 -8.35
N ALA A 110 4.15 12.56 -8.68
CA ALA A 110 4.42 11.36 -7.89
C ALA A 110 5.94 11.14 -7.68
N VAL A 111 6.73 11.26 -8.75
CA VAL A 111 8.20 11.16 -8.68
C VAL A 111 8.77 12.27 -7.80
N THR A 112 8.33 13.53 -7.99
CA THR A 112 8.78 14.67 -7.18
C THR A 112 8.45 14.47 -5.71
N TYR A 113 7.25 13.95 -5.41
CA TYR A 113 6.83 13.59 -4.07
C TYR A 113 7.79 12.57 -3.44
N GLN A 114 8.14 11.48 -4.13
CA GLN A 114 9.09 10.49 -3.60
C GLN A 114 10.50 11.08 -3.41
N LEU A 115 10.98 11.89 -4.35
CA LEU A 115 12.27 12.57 -4.25
C LEU A 115 12.33 13.56 -3.08
N ALA A 116 11.21 14.20 -2.73
CA ALA A 116 11.13 15.09 -1.58
C ALA A 116 11.32 14.37 -0.23
N PHE A 117 10.92 13.10 -0.14
CA PHE A 117 11.23 12.25 1.03
C PHE A 117 12.69 11.80 1.01
N LEU A 118 13.19 11.34 -0.13
CA LEU A 118 14.58 10.90 -0.28
C LEU A 118 15.61 12.01 -0.04
N SER A 119 15.26 13.28 -0.25
CA SER A 119 16.15 14.40 0.06
C SER A 119 16.29 14.71 1.54
N ARG A 120 15.41 14.15 2.39
CA ARG A 120 15.34 14.45 3.83
C ARG A 120 15.56 13.24 4.73
N LEU A 121 15.34 12.03 4.22
CA LEU A 121 15.29 10.82 5.02
C LEU A 121 16.15 9.70 4.41
N PRO A 122 16.71 8.80 5.24
CA PRO A 122 17.35 7.60 4.75
C PRO A 122 16.39 6.78 3.87
N PRO A 123 16.86 6.11 2.79
CA PRO A 123 15.99 5.48 1.81
C PRO A 123 14.92 4.53 2.37
N GLY A 124 15.29 3.69 3.35
CA GLY A 124 14.34 2.77 3.98
C GLY A 124 13.27 3.49 4.79
N GLU A 125 13.59 4.63 5.40
CA GLU A 125 12.62 5.45 6.12
C GLU A 125 11.75 6.28 5.17
N ALA A 126 12.36 6.90 4.17
CA ALA A 126 11.66 7.59 3.09
C ALA A 126 10.57 6.69 2.48
N ALA A 127 10.92 5.45 2.12
CA ALA A 127 9.99 4.46 1.58
C ALA A 127 8.78 4.23 2.50
N ARG A 128 9.03 3.92 3.77
CA ARG A 128 7.97 3.58 4.73
C ARG A 128 7.05 4.76 4.99
N ILE A 129 7.61 5.94 5.20
CA ILE A 129 6.82 7.13 5.56
C ILE A 129 6.01 7.60 4.34
N SER A 130 6.63 7.70 3.16
CA SER A 130 5.91 8.15 1.96
C SER A 130 4.79 7.18 1.56
N ALA A 131 5.00 5.87 1.70
CA ALA A 131 3.96 4.87 1.47
C ALA A 131 2.75 5.05 2.40
N LEU A 132 2.97 5.28 3.69
CA LEU A 132 1.87 5.45 4.64
C LEU A 132 1.09 6.74 4.39
N TRP A 133 1.79 7.85 4.08
CA TRP A 133 1.11 9.12 3.79
C TRP A 133 0.33 9.10 2.48
N GLN A 134 0.86 8.50 1.42
CA GLN A 134 0.10 8.37 0.17
C GLN A 134 -1.09 7.42 0.36
N ASN A 135 -0.92 6.30 1.08
CA ASN A 135 -2.02 5.38 1.39
C ASN A 135 -3.12 6.05 2.21
N LEU A 136 -2.76 6.92 3.16
CA LEU A 136 -3.72 7.69 3.93
C LEU A 136 -4.58 8.56 3.01
N GLY A 137 -3.93 9.26 2.07
CA GLY A 137 -4.61 10.06 1.06
C GLY A 137 -5.60 9.22 0.23
N PHE A 138 -5.18 8.04 -0.24
CA PHE A 138 -6.04 7.17 -1.05
C PHE A 138 -7.18 6.54 -0.26
N SER A 139 -6.95 6.13 0.98
CA SER A 139 -8.00 5.61 1.87
C SER A 139 -9.01 6.70 2.23
N ALA A 140 -8.54 7.90 2.58
CA ALA A 140 -9.42 9.05 2.85
C ALA A 140 -10.26 9.42 1.61
N TYR A 141 -9.65 9.51 0.44
CA TYR A 141 -10.37 9.73 -0.82
C TYR A 141 -11.46 8.67 -1.01
N SER A 142 -11.09 7.38 -0.94
CA SER A 142 -12.01 6.26 -1.15
C SER A 142 -13.19 6.24 -0.18
N ALA A 143 -12.99 6.69 1.06
CA ALA A 143 -14.03 6.69 2.10
C ALA A 143 -14.97 7.89 1.99
N LEU A 144 -14.46 9.04 1.54
CA LEU A 144 -15.16 10.33 1.58
C LEU A 144 -15.84 10.69 0.26
N THR A 145 -15.45 10.09 -0.87
CA THR A 145 -16.11 10.31 -2.16
C THR A 145 -17.29 9.35 -2.37
N GLU A 146 -18.10 9.59 -3.40
CA GLU A 146 -19.09 8.63 -3.91
C GLU A 146 -18.35 7.51 -4.64
N ALA A 147 -17.80 6.58 -3.84
CA ALA A 147 -17.08 5.44 -4.35
C ALA A 147 -18.03 4.25 -4.54
N GLN A 148 -17.67 3.38 -5.48
CA GLN A 148 -18.48 2.26 -5.94
C GLN A 148 -19.02 1.35 -4.81
N VAL A 149 -20.27 0.91 -4.92
CA VAL A 149 -20.94 0.13 -3.86
C VAL A 149 -21.11 -1.31 -4.30
N ASP A 150 -20.12 -2.14 -4.02
CA ASP A 150 -20.17 -3.57 -4.31
C ASP A 150 -19.28 -4.41 -3.37
N GLU A 151 -19.28 -5.71 -3.55
CA GLU A 151 -18.48 -6.64 -2.74
C GLU A 151 -16.98 -6.52 -2.95
N ARG A 152 -16.56 -6.27 -4.19
CA ARG A 152 -15.16 -6.19 -4.58
C ARG A 152 -14.49 -4.96 -3.96
N ALA A 153 -15.19 -3.82 -3.92
CA ALA A 153 -14.75 -2.61 -3.26
C ALA A 153 -14.54 -2.81 -1.75
N SER A 154 -15.43 -3.55 -1.08
CA SER A 154 -15.26 -3.91 0.34
C SER A 154 -14.08 -4.86 0.55
N LYS A 155 -13.93 -5.87 -0.31
CA LYS A 155 -12.81 -6.81 -0.26
C LYS A 155 -11.48 -6.09 -0.49
N PHE A 156 -11.42 -5.21 -1.47
CA PHE A 156 -10.27 -4.37 -1.77
C PHE A 156 -9.89 -3.48 -0.59
N ALA A 157 -10.86 -2.78 0.01
CA ALA A 157 -10.64 -1.96 1.20
C ALA A 157 -10.11 -2.80 2.39
N LEU A 158 -10.65 -4.00 2.62
CA LEU A 158 -10.19 -4.89 3.68
C LEU A 158 -8.74 -5.33 3.47
N LEU A 159 -8.40 -5.74 2.25
CA LEU A 159 -7.04 -6.17 1.90
C LEU A 159 -6.03 -5.03 2.09
N ARG A 160 -6.40 -3.80 1.72
CA ARG A 160 -5.59 -2.60 1.95
C ARG A 160 -5.45 -2.26 3.43
N ALA A 161 -6.53 -2.37 4.21
CA ALA A 161 -6.50 -2.13 5.65
C ALA A 161 -5.50 -3.09 6.33
N VAL A 162 -5.59 -4.39 6.04
CA VAL A 162 -4.67 -5.40 6.58
C VAL A 162 -3.24 -5.17 6.05
N GLY A 163 -3.09 -4.93 4.76
CA GLY A 163 -1.81 -4.64 4.11
C GLY A 163 -1.11 -3.40 4.68
N THR A 164 -1.87 -2.43 5.18
CA THR A 164 -1.35 -1.20 5.82
C THR A 164 -1.13 -1.38 7.32
N ALA A 165 -1.97 -2.15 8.01
CA ALA A 165 -1.79 -2.47 9.42
C ALA A 165 -0.43 -3.15 9.68
N VAL A 166 0.05 -3.97 8.74
CA VAL A 166 1.37 -4.61 8.81
C VAL A 166 2.52 -3.59 8.97
N PRO A 167 2.75 -2.64 8.04
CA PRO A 167 3.79 -1.62 8.21
C PRO A 167 3.55 -0.72 9.43
N THR A 168 2.29 -0.47 9.81
CA THR A 168 1.95 0.27 11.04
C THR A 168 2.45 -0.46 12.29
N VAL A 169 2.17 -1.76 12.44
CA VAL A 169 2.63 -2.55 13.58
C VAL A 169 4.13 -2.75 13.54
N THR A 170 4.68 -3.16 12.39
CA THR A 170 6.12 -3.46 12.29
C THR A 170 7.00 -2.23 12.47
N SER A 171 6.62 -1.08 11.91
CA SER A 171 7.42 0.16 11.96
C SER A 171 7.03 1.08 13.10
N GLY A 172 5.77 1.08 13.53
CA GLY A 172 5.25 1.95 14.57
C GLY A 172 5.17 1.32 15.96
N ILE A 173 5.30 0.00 16.11
CA ILE A 173 5.26 -0.69 17.41
C ILE A 173 6.50 -1.55 17.61
N LEU A 174 6.73 -2.53 16.73
CA LEU A 174 7.77 -3.55 16.95
C LEU A 174 9.20 -2.98 16.89
N ARG A 175 9.42 -1.88 16.19
CA ARG A 175 10.72 -1.17 16.13
C ARG A 175 10.87 -0.06 17.16
N GLY A 176 9.90 0.09 18.05
CA GLY A 176 9.75 1.26 18.92
C GLY A 176 8.45 1.99 18.59
N VAL A 177 7.80 2.52 19.62
CA VAL A 177 6.55 3.28 19.47
C VAL A 177 6.85 4.59 18.76
N GLU A 178 6.44 4.69 17.50
CA GLU A 178 6.89 5.75 16.59
C GLU A 178 5.70 6.42 15.89
N PRO A 179 5.25 7.60 16.38
CA PRO A 179 4.05 8.28 15.89
C PRO A 179 4.03 8.55 14.38
N ARG A 180 5.20 8.80 13.78
CA ARG A 180 5.36 9.02 12.34
C ARG A 180 4.85 7.88 11.46
N TYR A 181 4.82 6.65 11.98
CA TYR A 181 4.24 5.48 11.29
C TYR A 181 2.83 5.15 11.80
N LEU A 182 2.58 5.34 13.09
CA LEU A 182 1.29 5.04 13.72
C LEU A 182 0.18 5.95 13.22
N THR A 183 0.40 7.25 13.20
CA THR A 183 -0.64 8.23 12.84
C THR A 183 -1.18 8.01 11.43
N PRO A 184 -0.36 7.99 10.36
CA PRO A 184 -0.90 7.74 9.03
C PRO A 184 -1.42 6.32 8.88
N GLY A 185 -0.78 5.32 9.49
CA GLY A 185 -1.18 3.93 9.42
C GLY A 185 -2.56 3.64 10.03
N LEU A 186 -2.80 4.12 11.25
CA LEU A 186 -4.09 4.01 11.92
C LEU A 186 -5.17 4.80 11.16
N GLY A 187 -4.81 5.96 10.60
CA GLY A 187 -5.71 6.72 9.74
C GLY A 187 -6.13 5.94 8.50
N CYS A 188 -5.20 5.27 7.81
CA CYS A 188 -5.51 4.41 6.66
C CYS A 188 -6.54 3.33 7.03
N VAL A 189 -6.25 2.59 8.10
CA VAL A 189 -7.12 1.50 8.58
C VAL A 189 -8.50 2.04 8.95
N ALA A 190 -8.57 3.17 9.65
CA ALA A 190 -9.85 3.79 10.01
C ALA A 190 -10.68 4.18 8.78
N PHE A 191 -10.06 4.79 7.77
CA PHE A 191 -10.76 5.16 6.54
C PHE A 191 -11.19 3.94 5.71
N ASP A 192 -10.36 2.91 5.62
CA ASP A 192 -10.73 1.68 4.90
C ASP A 192 -11.89 0.96 5.62
N LEU A 193 -11.90 0.93 6.96
CA LEU A 193 -13.03 0.41 7.74
C LEU A 193 -14.30 1.25 7.59
N LEU A 194 -14.16 2.58 7.56
CA LEU A 194 -15.28 3.49 7.29
C LEU A 194 -15.88 3.21 5.92
N ARG A 195 -15.03 2.99 4.91
CA ARG A 195 -15.44 2.64 3.55
C ARG A 195 -16.21 1.32 3.51
N ILE A 196 -15.70 0.27 4.16
CA ILE A 196 -16.38 -1.02 4.28
C ILE A 196 -17.74 -0.86 4.96
N SER A 197 -17.77 -0.12 6.08
CA SER A 197 -18.99 0.13 6.84
C SER A 197 -20.05 0.83 5.99
N ARG A 198 -19.69 1.92 5.30
CA ARG A 198 -20.58 2.67 4.42
C ARG A 198 -21.15 1.79 3.30
N ASN A 199 -20.27 1.05 2.60
CA ASN A 199 -20.66 0.12 1.56
C ASN A 199 -21.63 -0.95 2.10
N GLY A 200 -21.37 -1.49 3.30
CA GLY A 200 -22.26 -2.42 3.99
C GLY A 200 -23.65 -1.84 4.29
N ARG A 201 -23.75 -0.55 4.68
CA ARG A 201 -25.05 0.11 4.88
C ARG A 201 -25.81 0.28 3.57
N GLU A 202 -25.12 0.73 2.53
CA GLU A 202 -25.70 0.93 1.20
C GLU A 202 -26.14 -0.41 0.56
N ARG A 203 -25.47 -1.52 0.89
CA ARG A 203 -25.87 -2.89 0.52
C ARG A 203 -26.93 -3.52 1.43
N GLY A 204 -27.34 -2.85 2.52
CA GLY A 204 -28.38 -3.34 3.44
C GLY A 204 -27.96 -4.49 4.38
N TRP A 205 -26.71 -4.52 4.84
CA TRP A 205 -26.23 -5.55 5.78
C TRP A 205 -27.04 -5.51 7.10
N PRO A 206 -27.63 -6.60 7.61
CA PRO A 206 -28.43 -6.65 8.85
C PRO A 206 -27.88 -5.94 10.11
N PHE A 207 -26.57 -5.69 10.18
CA PHE A 207 -25.92 -5.03 11.32
C PHE A 207 -25.76 -3.50 11.13
N SER A 208 -26.37 -2.91 10.10
CA SER A 208 -26.14 -1.52 9.69
C SER A 208 -27.16 -0.50 10.20
N ARG A 209 -27.97 -0.84 11.22
CA ARG A 209 -28.93 0.07 11.86
C ARG A 209 -28.46 0.48 13.25
#